data_AF-A0A7C6HPE9-F1
#
_entry.id   AF-A0A7C6HPE9-F1
#
_cell.length_a   1.000
_cell.length_b   1.000
_cell.length_c   1.000
_cell.angle_alpha   90.00
_cell.angle_beta   90.00
_cell.angle_gamma   90.00
#
_symmetry.space_group_name_H-M   'P 1'
#
loop_
_entity.id
_entity.type
_entity.pdbx_description
1 polymer ?
#
loop_
_entity_poly.entity_id
_entity_poly.type
_entity_poly.pdbx_seq_one_letter_code
_entity_poly.pdbx_strand_id
1 'polypeptide(L)'
;MTQQSATGAESDHRTVARDVLAVVAVTRAADLNELLDRLARATRIPGRLVVVAPEVDDDLGAVLGAHRLRSRLAVVRVLRIKGEVTPARAAMTVLERTDGLTDGTRFLWLLSADCRPAATALDTLLRASRSGRSVAVTAPKVRTGAAPK
;
A
#
# COMPACT_ATOMS: atom_id res chain seq x y z
N MET A 1 -41.53 -5.83 25.80
CA MET A 1 -41.00 -5.70 24.43
C MET A 1 -39.52 -5.39 24.53
N THR A 2 -38.67 -6.40 24.43
CA THR A 2 -37.22 -6.26 24.60
C THR A 2 -36.58 -6.40 23.22
N GLN A 3 -36.16 -5.28 22.63
CA GLN A 3 -35.43 -5.29 21.36
C GLN A 3 -34.00 -5.79 21.62
N GLN A 4 -33.72 -6.99 21.14
CA GLN A 4 -32.36 -7.55 21.03
C GLN A 4 -31.67 -6.86 19.85
N SER A 5 -30.74 -5.95 20.13
CA SER A 5 -29.80 -5.43 19.15
C SER A 5 -28.80 -6.54 18.80
N ALA A 6 -29.03 -7.21 17.67
CA ALA A 6 -28.05 -8.07 17.04
C ALA A 6 -26.95 -7.19 16.42
N THR A 7 -25.92 -6.89 17.20
CA THR A 7 -24.66 -6.36 16.68
C THR A 7 -23.98 -7.50 15.91
N GLY A 8 -24.30 -7.61 14.62
CA GLY A 8 -23.61 -8.51 13.72
C GLY A 8 -22.12 -8.17 13.71
N ALA A 9 -21.31 -9.06 14.27
CA ALA A 9 -19.87 -9.07 14.04
C ALA A 9 -19.66 -9.38 12.55
N GLU A 10 -19.67 -8.31 11.75
CA GLU A 10 -19.31 -8.34 10.34
C GLU A 10 -17.85 -8.82 10.28
N SER A 11 -17.71 -10.13 10.10
CA SER A 11 -16.43 -10.79 10.06
C SER A 11 -15.73 -10.24 8.83
N ASP A 12 -14.73 -9.38 9.05
CA ASP A 12 -14.00 -8.64 8.02
C ASP A 12 -13.17 -9.61 7.15
N HIS A 13 -13.84 -10.32 6.23
CA HIS A 13 -13.28 -11.32 5.30
C HIS A 13 -12.52 -10.65 4.15
N ARG A 14 -11.82 -9.54 4.42
CA ARG A 14 -10.99 -8.88 3.42
C ARG A 14 -9.82 -9.77 3.07
N THR A 15 -9.60 -9.95 1.77
CA THR A 15 -8.57 -10.85 1.26
C THR A 15 -7.19 -10.19 1.30
N VAL A 16 -6.20 -10.86 1.88
CA VAL A 16 -4.80 -10.41 1.89
C VAL A 16 -4.06 -11.00 0.69
N ALA A 17 -3.42 -10.16 -0.13
CA ALA A 17 -2.60 -10.57 -1.27
C ALA A 17 -1.15 -10.82 -0.84
N ARG A 18 -0.87 -12.01 -0.30
CA ARG A 18 0.43 -12.38 0.29
C ARG A 18 1.62 -12.27 -0.68
N ASP A 19 1.37 -12.38 -1.97
CA ASP A 19 2.36 -12.29 -3.05
C ASP A 19 2.58 -10.85 -3.54
N VAL A 20 1.99 -9.85 -2.88
CA VAL A 20 2.09 -8.44 -3.24
C VAL A 20 2.84 -7.66 -2.17
N LEU A 21 3.86 -6.93 -2.61
CA LEU A 21 4.56 -5.92 -1.83
C LEU A 21 4.14 -4.53 -2.31
N ALA A 22 3.46 -3.77 -1.45
CA ALA A 22 3.24 -2.36 -1.68
C ALA A 22 4.48 -1.55 -1.31
N VAL A 23 4.94 -0.70 -2.23
CA VAL A 23 6.05 0.24 -2.00
C VAL A 23 5.49 1.64 -2.06
N VAL A 24 5.59 2.37 -0.95
CA VAL A 24 5.04 3.73 -0.84
C VAL A 24 6.18 4.73 -0.75
N ALA A 25 6.28 5.61 -1.73
CA ALA A 25 7.13 6.80 -1.66
C ALA A 25 6.43 7.89 -0.83
N VAL A 26 7.05 8.31 0.27
CA VAL A 26 6.52 9.33 1.18
C VAL A 26 7.47 10.51 1.23
N THR A 27 6.93 11.72 1.03
CA THR A 27 7.66 12.98 1.22
C THR A 27 7.35 13.62 2.58
N ARG A 28 6.16 13.39 3.13
CA ARG A 28 5.73 13.86 4.45
C ARG A 28 4.87 12.80 5.16
N ALA A 29 5.13 12.54 6.43
CA ALA A 29 4.35 11.60 7.23
C ALA A 29 2.83 11.86 7.24
N ALA A 30 2.40 13.11 7.21
CA ALA A 30 0.98 13.49 7.23
C ALA A 30 0.18 12.90 6.05
N ASP A 31 0.80 12.77 4.87
CA ASP A 31 0.14 12.27 3.66
C ASP A 31 -0.10 10.75 3.72
N LEU A 32 0.70 10.04 4.52
CA LEU A 32 0.62 8.58 4.64
C LEU A 32 -0.69 8.12 5.30
N ASN A 33 -1.22 8.86 6.28
CA ASN A 33 -2.43 8.45 7.01
C ASN A 33 -3.63 8.23 6.11
N GLU A 34 -3.88 9.15 5.16
CA GLU A 34 -5.02 9.00 4.25
C GLU A 34 -4.87 7.76 3.37
N LEU A 35 -3.66 7.51 2.83
CA LEU A 35 -3.39 6.32 2.03
C LEU A 35 -3.59 5.05 2.84
N LEU A 36 -3.07 4.98 4.06
CA LEU A 36 -3.22 3.81 4.93
C LEU A 36 -4.70 3.54 5.24
N ASP A 37 -5.49 4.58 5.47
CA ASP A 37 -6.93 4.47 5.70
C ASP A 37 -7.68 3.92 4.48
N ARG A 38 -7.29 4.36 3.27
CA ARG A 38 -7.85 3.85 2.02
C ARG A 38 -7.48 2.40 1.79
N LEU A 39 -6.22 2.03 2.04
CA LEU A 39 -5.78 0.64 1.98
C LEU A 39 -6.53 -0.22 3.01
N ALA A 40 -6.76 0.27 4.22
CA ALA A 40 -7.54 -0.46 5.23
C ALA A 40 -8.98 -0.73 4.81
N ARG A 41 -9.59 0.15 4.00
CA ARG A 41 -10.94 0.01 3.44
C ARG A 41 -10.98 -0.75 2.12
N ALA A 42 -9.84 -1.11 1.54
CA ALA A 42 -9.80 -1.82 0.27
C ALA A 42 -10.38 -3.24 0.39
N THR A 43 -10.98 -3.72 -0.69
CA THR A 43 -11.52 -5.09 -0.77
C THR A 43 -10.42 -6.14 -0.67
N ARG A 44 -9.22 -5.79 -1.15
CA ARG A 44 -8.00 -6.57 -1.08
C ARG A 44 -6.84 -5.68 -0.65
N ILE A 45 -6.05 -6.12 0.31
CA ILE A 45 -4.87 -5.41 0.80
C ILE A 45 -3.57 -6.14 0.41
N PRO A 46 -2.43 -5.43 0.25
CA PRO A 46 -1.15 -6.09 0.04
C PRO A 46 -0.77 -6.95 1.25
N GLY A 47 0.03 -7.98 1.06
CA GLY A 47 0.54 -8.79 2.18
C GLY A 47 1.69 -8.12 2.92
N ARG A 48 2.41 -7.22 2.25
CA ARG A 48 3.60 -6.55 2.75
C ARG A 48 3.57 -5.08 2.35
N LEU A 49 4.17 -4.24 3.19
CA LEU A 49 4.29 -2.81 2.97
C LEU A 49 5.72 -2.36 3.26
N VAL A 50 6.32 -1.64 2.33
CA VAL A 50 7.55 -0.88 2.57
C VAL A 50 7.28 0.58 2.29
N VAL A 51 7.52 1.42 3.29
CA VAL A 51 7.49 2.86 3.18
C VAL A 51 8.90 3.36 2.95
N VAL A 52 9.13 4.12 1.88
CA VAL A 52 10.40 4.76 1.59
C VAL A 52 10.25 6.26 1.82
N ALA A 53 11.14 6.84 2.62
CA ALA A 53 11.08 8.22 3.05
C ALA A 53 12.46 8.88 3.16
N PRO A 54 12.54 10.22 3.20
CA PRO A 54 13.78 10.94 3.49
C PRO A 54 14.32 10.57 4.89
N GLU A 55 15.62 10.71 5.09
CA GLU A 55 16.28 10.45 6.39
C GLU A 55 15.76 11.32 7.55
N VAL A 56 15.27 12.53 7.26
CA VAL A 56 14.95 13.58 8.24
C VAL A 56 13.51 13.59 8.79
N ASP A 57 12.66 12.62 8.42
CA ASP A 57 11.23 12.65 8.81
C ASP A 57 10.93 11.74 10.04
N ASP A 58 10.89 12.28 11.26
CA ASP A 58 10.97 11.45 12.47
C ASP A 58 9.69 10.68 12.89
N ASP A 59 8.52 10.89 12.27
CA ASP A 59 7.24 10.39 12.83
C ASP A 59 6.61 9.16 12.14
N LEU A 60 7.23 8.64 11.06
CA LEU A 60 6.63 7.55 10.28
C LEU A 60 6.43 6.24 11.07
N GLY A 61 7.32 5.95 12.02
CA GLY A 61 7.24 4.76 12.84
C GLY A 61 6.01 4.76 13.75
N ALA A 62 5.71 5.89 14.38
CA ALA A 62 4.56 6.04 15.26
C ALA A 62 3.25 6.01 14.45
N VAL A 63 3.20 6.72 13.31
CA VAL A 63 2.06 6.68 12.38
C VAL A 63 1.74 5.24 11.95
N LEU A 64 2.74 4.49 11.49
CA LEU A 64 2.56 3.09 11.07
C LEU A 64 2.23 2.17 12.24
N GLY A 65 2.82 2.39 13.41
CA GLY A 65 2.59 1.58 14.61
C GLY A 65 1.18 1.71 15.16
N ALA A 66 0.63 2.94 15.15
CA ALA A 66 -0.72 3.22 15.63
C ALA A 66 -1.83 2.84 14.63
N HIS A 67 -1.50 2.68 13.34
CA HIS A 67 -2.51 2.47 12.31
C HIS A 67 -3.02 1.02 12.27
N ARG A 68 -4.35 0.84 12.29
CA ARG A 68 -5.05 -0.47 12.27
C ARG A 68 -4.64 -1.43 11.13
N LEU A 69 -4.14 -0.91 10.00
CA LEU A 69 -3.68 -1.73 8.88
C LEU A 69 -2.46 -2.59 9.26
N ARG A 70 -1.65 -2.11 10.21
CA ARG A 70 -0.39 -2.75 10.62
C ARG A 70 -0.56 -4.19 11.09
N SER A 71 -1.64 -4.50 11.80
CA SER A 71 -1.91 -5.85 12.31
C SER A 71 -2.33 -6.84 11.21
N ARG A 72 -2.68 -6.34 10.02
CA ARG A 72 -3.17 -7.14 8.89
C ARG A 72 -2.09 -7.42 7.85
N LEU A 73 -0.93 -6.77 7.96
CA LEU A 73 0.21 -6.93 7.08
C LEU A 73 1.22 -7.87 7.72
N ALA A 74 1.74 -8.82 6.94
CA ALA A 74 2.76 -9.75 7.42
C ALA A 74 4.09 -9.03 7.70
N VAL A 75 4.41 -8.03 6.87
CA VAL A 75 5.64 -7.24 7.00
C VAL A 75 5.31 -5.77 6.78
N VAL A 76 5.80 -4.91 7.68
CA VAL A 76 5.84 -3.46 7.50
C VAL A 76 7.26 -3.00 7.79
N ARG A 77 7.90 -2.33 6.82
CA ARG A 77 9.22 -1.72 7.02
C ARG A 77 9.22 -0.27 6.56
N VAL A 78 10.12 0.51 7.15
CA VAL A 78 10.45 1.86 6.72
C VAL A 78 11.90 1.86 6.24
N LEU A 79 12.13 2.32 5.02
CA LEU A 79 13.48 2.54 4.48
C LEU A 79 13.71 4.05 4.38
N ARG A 80 14.84 4.48 4.95
CA ARG A 80 15.30 5.87 4.85
C ARG A 80 16.34 5.99 3.75
N ILE A 81 16.21 7.02 2.94
CA ILE A 81 17.15 7.35 1.87
C ILE A 81 17.53 8.83 1.86
N LYS A 82 18.73 9.12 1.34
CA LYS A 82 19.22 10.47 1.12
C LYS A 82 18.64 11.09 -0.14
N GLY A 83 18.26 12.37 -0.05
CA GLY A 83 17.77 13.16 -1.17
C GLY A 83 16.28 12.93 -1.47
N GLU A 84 15.88 13.33 -2.68
CA GLU A 84 14.47 13.27 -3.09
C GLU A 84 13.96 11.82 -3.21
N VAL A 85 12.73 11.61 -2.70
CA VAL A 85 12.02 10.34 -2.78
C VAL A 85 10.97 10.40 -3.88
N THR A 86 11.20 9.65 -4.95
CA THR A 86 10.23 9.44 -6.04
C THR A 86 9.74 7.98 -6.04
N PRO A 87 8.58 7.67 -6.64
CA PRO A 87 8.11 6.29 -6.75
C PRO A 87 9.12 5.34 -7.41
N ALA A 88 9.80 5.80 -8.46
CA ALA A 88 10.83 5.01 -9.14
C ALA A 88 12.05 4.75 -8.24
N ARG A 89 12.53 5.78 -7.53
CA ARG A 89 13.66 5.62 -6.61
C ARG A 89 13.31 4.73 -5.41
N ALA A 90 12.09 4.85 -4.90
CA ALA A 90 11.58 3.98 -3.85
C ALA A 90 11.56 2.51 -4.30
N ALA A 91 11.05 2.24 -5.51
CA ALA A 91 11.06 0.89 -6.08
C ALA A 91 12.47 0.32 -6.20
N MET A 92 13.41 1.08 -6.78
CA MET A 92 14.81 0.66 -6.92
C MET A 92 15.46 0.41 -5.55
N THR A 93 15.27 1.30 -4.58
CA THR A 93 15.80 1.14 -3.22
C THR A 93 15.32 -0.16 -2.58
N VAL A 94 14.05 -0.50 -2.76
CA VAL A 94 13.47 -1.74 -2.22
C VAL A 94 14.08 -2.96 -2.90
N LEU A 95 14.27 -2.91 -4.22
CA LEU A 95 14.87 -3.98 -5.02
C LEU A 95 16.39 -4.15 -4.82
N GLU A 96 17.08 -3.13 -4.32
CA GLU A 96 18.51 -3.19 -3.99
C GLU A 96 18.76 -3.69 -2.56
N ARG A 97 17.83 -3.45 -1.63
CA ARG A 97 17.98 -3.75 -0.19
C ARG A 97 17.19 -4.99 0.25
N THR A 98 17.01 -5.93 -0.66
CA THR A 98 15.88 -6.88 -0.64
C THR A 98 16.05 -8.11 0.23
N ASP A 99 17.09 -8.21 1.07
CA ASP A 99 17.34 -9.42 1.85
C ASP A 99 16.10 -9.83 2.68
N GLY A 100 15.43 -10.90 2.22
CA GLY A 100 14.19 -11.47 2.75
C GLY A 100 12.89 -10.67 2.52
N LEU A 101 12.91 -9.49 1.89
CA LEU A 101 11.72 -8.65 1.67
C LEU A 101 10.84 -9.13 0.50
N THR A 102 11.44 -9.79 -0.48
CA THR A 102 10.75 -10.30 -1.67
C THR A 102 10.46 -11.78 -1.63
N ASP A 103 10.72 -12.49 -0.53
CA ASP A 103 10.46 -13.93 -0.45
C ASP A 103 8.97 -14.22 -0.70
N GLY A 104 8.67 -14.87 -1.83
CA GLY A 104 7.29 -15.13 -2.28
C GLY A 104 6.54 -13.89 -2.80
N THR A 105 7.17 -12.72 -2.91
CA THR A 105 6.61 -11.56 -3.61
C THR A 105 6.70 -11.82 -5.12
N ARG A 106 5.55 -11.74 -5.80
CA ARG A 106 5.43 -11.86 -7.26
C ARG A 106 5.11 -10.54 -7.93
N PHE A 107 4.52 -9.60 -7.19
CA PHE A 107 4.09 -8.31 -7.71
C PHE A 107 4.54 -7.18 -6.79
N LEU A 108 5.04 -6.10 -7.41
CA LEU A 108 5.26 -4.82 -6.75
C LEU A 108 4.09 -3.88 -7.07
N TRP A 109 3.55 -3.25 -6.04
CA TRP A 109 2.53 -2.22 -6.19
C TRP A 109 3.08 -0.87 -5.74
N LEU A 110 3.43 -0.03 -6.71
CA LEU A 110 4.07 1.26 -6.45
C LEU A 110 3.01 2.34 -6.20
N LEU A 111 3.18 3.08 -5.12
CA LEU A 111 2.26 4.11 -4.65
C LEU A 111 3.05 5.35 -4.21
N SER A 112 2.48 6.53 -4.41
CA SER A 112 2.89 7.75 -3.70
C SER A 112 1.98 7.95 -2.48
N ALA A 113 2.46 8.63 -1.44
CA ALA A 113 1.68 8.86 -0.21
C ALA A 113 0.38 9.62 -0.44
N ASP A 114 0.37 10.52 -1.41
CA ASP A 114 -0.77 11.38 -1.77
C ASP A 114 -1.79 10.69 -2.70
N CYS A 115 -1.53 9.44 -3.12
CA CYS A 115 -2.44 8.75 -4.02
C CYS A 115 -3.71 8.27 -3.30
N ARG A 116 -4.81 8.23 -4.06
CA ARG A 116 -6.15 7.88 -3.56
C ARG A 116 -6.70 6.66 -4.29
N PRO A 117 -6.15 5.46 -4.06
CA PRO A 117 -6.59 4.27 -4.78
C PRO A 117 -8.07 3.98 -4.49
N ALA A 118 -8.80 3.56 -5.51
CA ALA A 118 -10.16 3.04 -5.34
C ALA A 118 -10.12 1.75 -4.49
N ALA A 119 -11.19 1.45 -3.76
CA ALA A 119 -11.25 0.29 -2.87
C ALA A 119 -10.99 -1.06 -3.58
N THR A 120 -11.27 -1.14 -4.88
CA THR A 120 -11.09 -2.32 -5.72
C THR A 120 -9.81 -2.29 -6.58
N ALA A 121 -8.97 -1.26 -6.44
CA ALA A 121 -7.84 -1.04 -7.33
C ALA A 121 -6.88 -2.23 -7.37
N LEU A 122 -6.43 -2.73 -6.22
CA LEU A 122 -5.52 -3.88 -6.17
C LEU A 122 -6.13 -5.15 -6.75
N ASP A 123 -7.38 -5.46 -6.41
CA ASP A 123 -8.06 -6.65 -6.95
C ASP A 123 -8.15 -6.60 -8.47
N THR A 124 -8.47 -5.43 -9.02
CA THR A 124 -8.59 -5.21 -10.46
C THR A 124 -7.24 -5.35 -11.17
N LEU A 125 -6.19 -4.73 -10.63
CA LEU A 125 -4.83 -4.78 -11.18
C LEU A 125 -4.26 -6.21 -11.12
N LEU A 126 -4.44 -6.92 -10.01
CA LEU A 126 -3.99 -8.31 -9.91
C LEU A 126 -4.73 -9.24 -10.84
N ARG A 127 -6.05 -9.06 -10.98
CA ARG A 127 -6.86 -9.84 -11.93
C ARG A 127 -6.33 -9.66 -13.35
N ALA A 128 -6.14 -8.40 -13.77
CA ALA A 128 -5.59 -8.08 -15.09
C ALA A 128 -4.18 -8.65 -15.30
N SER A 129 -3.31 -8.51 -14.30
CA SER A 129 -1.93 -9.00 -14.36
C SER A 129 -1.87 -10.54 -14.46
N ARG A 130 -2.75 -11.25 -13.76
CA ARG A 130 -2.78 -12.72 -13.74
C ARG A 130 -3.46 -13.33 -14.97
N SER A 131 -4.43 -12.65 -15.57
CA SER A 131 -5.10 -13.13 -16.77
C SER A 131 -4.29 -12.91 -18.05
N GLY A 132 -3.34 -11.96 -18.04
CA GLY A 132 -2.53 -11.65 -19.20
C GLY A 132 -1.35 -12.62 -19.36
N ARG A 133 -1.17 -13.19 -20.56
CA ARG A 133 -0.05 -14.12 -20.86
C ARG A 133 1.32 -13.44 -20.85
N SER A 134 1.37 -12.13 -21.10
CA SER A 134 2.61 -11.37 -21.30
C SER A 134 2.58 -10.00 -20.60
N VAL A 135 1.82 -9.87 -19.51
CA VAL A 135 1.66 -8.58 -18.82
C VAL A 135 2.77 -8.41 -17.79
N ALA A 136 3.69 -7.50 -18.07
CA ALA A 136 4.75 -7.11 -17.13
C ALA A 136 4.31 -5.98 -16.18
N VAL A 137 3.46 -5.07 -16.66
CA VAL A 137 3.00 -3.90 -15.90
C VAL A 137 1.51 -3.72 -16.10
N THR A 138 0.77 -3.50 -15.01
CA THR A 138 -0.59 -2.98 -15.04
C THR A 138 -0.64 -1.68 -14.26
N ALA A 139 -1.41 -0.72 -14.78
CA ALA A 139 -1.57 0.57 -14.15
C ALA A 139 -3.06 0.97 -14.15
N PRO A 140 -3.56 1.59 -13.08
CA PRO A 140 -4.90 2.14 -13.08
C PRO A 140 -4.94 3.39 -13.96
N LYS A 141 -6.13 3.75 -14.45
CA LYS A 141 -6.36 5.09 -14.99
C LYS A 141 -6.22 6.11 -13.85
N VAL A 142 -5.22 6.98 -13.94
CA VAL A 142 -5.01 8.06 -12.98
C VAL A 142 -5.94 9.23 -13.33
N ARG A 143 -6.61 9.78 -12.34
CA ARG A 143 -7.39 11.02 -12.46
C ARG A 143 -6.73 12.08 -11.62
N THR A 144 -6.43 13.23 -12.22
CA THR A 144 -5.96 14.42 -11.52
C THR A 144 -7.13 15.36 -11.29
N GLY A 145 -7.18 16.03 -10.14
CA GLY A 145 -8.16 17.08 -9.86
C GLY A 145 -7.86 18.40 -10.59
N ALA A 146 -6.64 18.55 -11.11
CA ALA A 146 -6.25 19.68 -11.93
C ALA A 146 -6.69 19.45 -13.39
N ALA A 147 -7.28 20.48 -14.01
CA ALA A 147 -7.43 20.54 -15.45
C ALA A 147 -6.04 20.41 -16.12
N PRO A 148 -5.92 19.70 -17.25
CA PRO A 148 -4.68 19.70 -18.02
C PRO A 148 -4.35 21.16 -18.36
N LYS A 149 -3.13 21.59 -18.00
CA LYS A 149 -2.59 22.89 -18.42
C LYS A 149 -2.18 22.84 -19.88
#